data_AF-A0A8S2S787-F1
#
_entry.id   AF-A0A8S2S787-F1
#
_cell.length_a   1.000
_cell.length_b   1.000
_cell.length_c   1.000
_cell.angle_alpha   90.00
_cell.angle_beta   90.00
_cell.angle_gamma   90.00
#
_symmetry.space_group_name_H-M   'P 1'
#
loop_
_entity.id
_entity.type
_entity.pdbx_description
1 polymer ?
#
loop_
_entity_poly.entity_id
_entity_poly.type
_entity_poly.pdbx_seq_one_letter_code
_entity_poly.pdbx_strand_id
1 'polypeptide(L)'
;CQLITTAGTMIKTDFPSKWPQFINQIHTCLSTDNIDACESALLIFYTLVQHYEYKKTEDRGPIDEVMLVVLPLLHQRFMQLFTHNDSDQSALIQKQILKIFHAYTQVCFS
;
A
#
# COMPACT_ATOMS: atom_id res chain seq x y z
N CYS A 1 -7.69 3.81 16.05
CA CYS A 1 -9.12 3.47 15.84
C CYS A 1 -9.28 1.96 15.62
N GLN A 2 -10.17 1.30 16.36
CA GLN A 2 -10.43 -0.16 16.24
C GLN A 2 -10.86 -0.61 14.83
N LEU A 3 -11.25 0.33 13.95
CA LEU A 3 -11.57 0.08 12.55
C LEU A 3 -10.37 -0.41 11.69
N ILE A 4 -9.15 0.04 12.01
CA ILE A 4 -7.92 -0.31 11.27
C ILE A 4 -7.59 -1.80 11.46
N THR A 5 -7.81 -2.33 12.66
CA THR A 5 -7.53 -3.73 12.98
C THR A 5 -8.50 -4.67 12.27
N THR A 6 -9.78 -4.30 12.18
CA THR A 6 -10.82 -5.13 11.55
C THR A 6 -10.73 -5.15 10.02
N ALA A 7 -10.40 -4.02 9.38
CA ALA A 7 -10.20 -3.96 7.93
C ALA A 7 -8.93 -4.72 7.50
N GLY A 8 -7.85 -4.60 8.30
CA GLY A 8 -6.60 -5.32 8.07
C GLY A 8 -6.73 -6.84 8.21
N THR A 9 -7.58 -7.36 9.11
CA THR A 9 -7.87 -8.81 9.17
C THR A 9 -8.73 -9.27 8.00
N MET A 10 -9.75 -8.51 7.61
CA MET A 10 -10.63 -8.89 6.50
C MET A 10 -9.85 -9.02 5.18
N ILE A 11 -8.98 -8.06 4.87
CA ILE A 11 -8.19 -8.09 3.63
C ILE A 11 -7.19 -9.25 3.61
N LYS A 12 -6.67 -9.68 4.76
CA LYS A 12 -5.79 -10.87 4.84
C LYS A 12 -6.52 -12.17 4.51
N THR A 13 -7.78 -12.30 4.92
CA THR A 13 -8.62 -13.49 4.61
C THR A 13 -9.24 -13.45 3.22
N ASP A 14 -9.56 -12.25 2.72
CA ASP A 14 -10.30 -12.06 1.47
C ASP A 14 -9.40 -11.72 0.26
N PHE A 15 -8.09 -11.63 0.44
CA PHE A 15 -7.16 -11.47 -0.67
C PHE A 15 -6.82 -12.84 -1.28
N PRO A 16 -6.81 -13.00 -2.62
CA PRO A 16 -6.93 -11.96 -3.66
C PRO A 16 -8.36 -11.63 -4.13
N SER A 17 -9.40 -12.29 -3.64
CA SER A 17 -10.77 -12.18 -4.20
C SER A 17 -11.38 -10.77 -4.11
N LYS A 18 -11.07 -9.98 -3.07
CA LYS A 18 -11.50 -8.57 -2.92
C LYS A 18 -10.48 -7.54 -3.41
N TRP A 19 -9.42 -7.97 -4.10
CA TRP A 19 -8.36 -7.09 -4.60
C TRP A 19 -8.83 -5.90 -5.46
N PRO A 20 -9.78 -6.06 -6.41
CA PRO A 20 -10.21 -4.95 -7.26
C PRO A 20 -10.77 -3.77 -6.46
N GLN A 21 -11.45 -4.04 -5.35
CA GLN A 21 -12.04 -3.02 -4.46
C GLN A 21 -10.94 -2.25 -3.72
N PHE A 22 -9.85 -2.93 -3.38
CA PHE A 22 -8.71 -2.33 -2.71
C PHE A 22 -7.88 -1.46 -3.66
N ILE A 23 -7.68 -1.90 -4.90
CA ILE A 23 -7.09 -1.08 -5.96
C ILE A 23 -7.85 0.23 -6.15
N ASN A 24 -9.19 0.17 -6.16
CA ASN A 24 -10.00 1.38 -6.26
C ASN A 24 -9.79 2.34 -5.08
N GLN A 25 -9.55 1.81 -3.86
CA GLN A 25 -9.23 2.63 -2.69
C GLN A 25 -7.86 3.28 -2.81
N ILE A 26 -6.85 2.56 -3.31
CA ILE A 26 -5.54 3.14 -3.64
C ILE A 26 -5.71 4.25 -4.68
N HIS A 27 -6.39 3.99 -5.80
CA HIS A 27 -6.62 5.02 -6.82
C HIS A 27 -7.31 6.26 -6.26
N THR A 28 -8.33 6.08 -5.41
CA THR A 28 -9.05 7.19 -4.79
C THR A 28 -8.15 7.98 -3.84
N CYS A 29 -7.34 7.30 -3.01
CA CYS A 29 -6.31 7.90 -2.16
C CYS A 29 -5.32 8.73 -2.99
N LEU A 30 -4.80 8.16 -4.07
CA LEU A 30 -3.80 8.82 -4.90
C LEU A 30 -4.36 10.00 -5.71
N SER A 31 -5.68 10.01 -5.97
CA SER A 31 -6.35 11.04 -6.79
C SER A 31 -6.99 12.17 -5.97
N THR A 32 -7.10 12.03 -4.65
CA THR A 32 -7.76 13.02 -3.78
C THR A 32 -6.77 13.65 -2.80
N ASP A 33 -7.04 14.88 -2.37
CA ASP A 33 -6.26 15.56 -1.32
C ASP A 33 -6.71 15.17 0.11
N ASN A 34 -7.49 14.09 0.25
CA ASN A 34 -7.90 13.58 1.55
C ASN A 34 -6.77 12.72 2.15
N ILE A 35 -5.97 13.36 3.00
CA ILE A 35 -4.79 12.76 3.61
C ILE A 35 -5.16 11.61 4.55
N ASP A 36 -6.20 11.73 5.37
CA ASP A 36 -6.61 10.69 6.34
C ASP A 36 -7.06 9.39 5.64
N ALA A 37 -7.84 9.55 4.57
CA ALA A 37 -8.26 8.42 3.74
C ALA A 37 -7.06 7.77 3.05
N CYS A 38 -6.09 8.59 2.61
CA CYS A 38 -4.93 8.10 1.91
C CYS A 38 -3.93 7.38 2.82
N GLU A 39 -3.68 7.94 4.01
CA GLU A 39 -2.87 7.29 5.05
C GLU A 39 -3.48 5.94 5.45
N SER A 40 -4.79 5.88 5.65
CA SER A 40 -5.49 4.65 6.00
C SER A 40 -5.35 3.57 4.91
N ALA A 41 -5.54 3.92 3.64
CA ALA A 41 -5.39 2.99 2.52
C ALA A 41 -3.94 2.47 2.39
N LEU A 42 -2.96 3.37 2.50
CA LEU A 42 -1.53 3.01 2.44
C LEU A 42 -1.10 2.15 3.64
N LEU A 43 -1.65 2.39 4.83
CA LEU A 43 -1.35 1.58 6.02
C LEU A 43 -1.90 0.17 5.90
N ILE A 44 -3.12 0.03 5.38
CA ILE A 44 -3.71 -1.27 5.07
C ILE A 44 -2.85 -1.99 4.03
N PHE A 45 -2.40 -1.29 2.99
CA PHE A 45 -1.54 -1.89 1.96
C PHE A 45 -0.22 -2.39 2.54
N TYR A 46 0.43 -1.55 3.34
CA TYR A 46 1.66 -1.91 4.04
C TYR A 46 1.48 -3.17 4.89
N THR A 47 0.38 -3.26 5.63
CA THR A 47 0.07 -4.43 6.46
C THR A 47 -0.16 -5.70 5.63
N LEU A 48 -0.73 -5.57 4.43
CA LEU A 48 -0.87 -6.67 3.48
C LEU A 48 0.50 -7.15 2.99
N VAL A 49 1.38 -6.24 2.55
CA VAL A 49 2.74 -6.58 2.11
C VAL A 49 3.51 -7.29 3.22
N GLN A 50 3.47 -6.76 4.46
CA GLN A 50 4.11 -7.42 5.60
C GLN A 50 3.56 -8.82 5.90
N HIS A 51 2.28 -9.08 5.60
CA HIS A 51 1.72 -10.41 5.79
C HIS A 51 2.39 -11.46 4.88
N TYR A 52 2.87 -11.05 3.71
CA TYR A 52 3.57 -11.91 2.76
C TYR A 52 5.04 -12.19 3.13
N GLU A 53 5.61 -11.45 4.08
CA GLU A 53 6.97 -11.68 4.59
C GLU A 53 7.09 -13.09 5.19
N TYR A 54 6.05 -13.53 5.90
CA TYR A 54 6.00 -14.85 6.55
C TYR A 54 5.47 -15.97 5.64
N LYS A 55 5.09 -15.65 4.41
CA LYS A 55 4.64 -16.65 3.42
C LYS A 55 5.85 -17.29 2.74
N LYS A 56 5.70 -18.55 2.33
CA LYS A 56 6.70 -19.23 1.50
C LYS A 56 6.78 -18.56 0.12
N THR A 57 7.93 -18.62 -0.53
CA THR A 57 8.17 -18.04 -1.85
C THR A 57 7.14 -18.48 -2.90
N GLU A 58 6.73 -19.75 -2.87
CA GLU A 58 5.70 -20.31 -3.76
C GLU A 58 4.31 -19.65 -3.61
N ASP A 59 4.01 -19.10 -2.43
CA ASP A 59 2.73 -18.45 -2.10
C ASP A 59 2.74 -16.94 -2.36
N ARG A 60 3.87 -16.36 -2.79
CA ARG A 60 4.03 -14.90 -2.97
C ARG A 60 3.58 -14.37 -4.33
N GLY A 61 3.30 -15.24 -5.31
CA GLY A 61 2.82 -14.82 -6.64
C GLY A 61 1.69 -13.78 -6.62
N PRO A 62 0.66 -13.93 -5.78
CA PRO A 62 -0.40 -12.93 -5.66
C PRO A 62 0.08 -11.52 -5.27
N ILE A 63 1.06 -11.37 -4.36
CA ILE A 63 1.55 -10.03 -3.98
C ILE A 63 2.44 -9.42 -5.09
N ASP A 64 3.10 -10.25 -5.89
CA ASP A 64 3.90 -9.78 -7.03
C ASP A 64 3.00 -9.20 -8.13
N GLU A 65 1.93 -9.91 -8.49
CA GLU A 65 0.94 -9.42 -9.46
C GLU A 65 0.33 -8.07 -9.04
N VAL A 66 0.08 -7.92 -7.74
CA VAL A 66 -0.36 -6.68 -7.13
C VAL A 66 0.66 -5.56 -7.28
N MET A 67 1.91 -5.83 -6.93
CA MET A 67 2.95 -4.82 -6.91
C MET A 67 3.29 -4.33 -8.31
N LEU A 68 3.17 -5.18 -9.34
CA LEU A 68 3.29 -4.77 -10.75
C LEU A 68 2.32 -3.64 -11.12
N VAL A 69 1.11 -3.63 -10.55
CA VAL A 69 0.10 -2.59 -10.82
C VAL A 69 0.26 -1.39 -9.89
N VAL A 70 0.54 -1.62 -8.61
CA VAL A 70 0.50 -0.57 -7.58
C VAL A 70 1.80 0.23 -7.50
N LEU A 71 2.97 -0.39 -7.71
CA LEU A 71 4.26 0.32 -7.63
C LEU A 71 4.34 1.55 -8.54
N PRO A 72 3.94 1.50 -9.83
CA PRO A 72 3.96 2.67 -10.69
C PRO A 72 3.09 3.82 -10.16
N LEU A 73 1.93 3.50 -9.59
CA LEU A 73 1.00 4.48 -9.04
C LEU A 73 1.57 5.17 -7.79
N LEU A 74 2.16 4.39 -6.89
CA LEU A 74 2.84 4.91 -5.71
C LEU A 74 4.03 5.79 -6.09
N HIS A 75 4.83 5.36 -7.07
CA HIS A 75 5.96 6.13 -7.58
C HIS A 75 5.51 7.46 -8.18
N GLN A 76 4.45 7.46 -9.01
CA GLN A 76 3.89 8.68 -9.58
C GLN A 76 3.45 9.66 -8.49
N ARG A 77 2.69 9.20 -7.48
CA ARG A 77 2.25 10.06 -6.38
C ARG A 77 3.42 10.60 -5.56
N PHE A 78 4.42 9.77 -5.29
CA PHE A 78 5.64 10.17 -4.59
C PHE A 78 6.34 11.34 -5.32
N MET A 79 6.48 11.24 -6.64
CA MET A 79 7.09 12.27 -7.48
C MET A 79 6.26 13.55 -7.58
N GLN A 80 4.94 13.44 -7.65
CA GLN A 80 4.04 14.59 -7.60
C GLN A 80 4.19 15.37 -6.29
N LEU A 81 4.16 14.67 -5.16
CA LEU A 81 4.33 15.28 -3.84
C LEU A 81 5.73 15.89 -3.69
N PHE A 82 6.76 15.21 -4.21
CA PHE A 82 8.15 15.68 -4.12
C PHE A 82 8.39 16.99 -4.88
N THR A 83 7.74 17.14 -6.04
CA THR A 83 7.99 18.29 -6.93
C THR A 83 7.11 19.50 -6.60
N HIS A 84 5.91 19.27 -6.08
CA HIS A 84 4.89 20.32 -6.02
C HIS A 84 4.42 20.69 -4.61
N ASN A 85 4.81 19.96 -3.56
CA ASN A 85 4.26 20.19 -2.22
C ASN A 85 5.27 19.87 -1.11
N ASP A 86 5.95 20.89 -0.60
CA ASP A 86 6.81 20.79 0.58
C ASP A 86 5.99 21.03 1.85
N SER A 87 5.43 19.96 2.40
CA SER A 87 4.65 19.98 3.63
C SER A 87 4.85 18.71 4.45
N ASP A 88 4.70 18.81 5.77
CA ASP A 88 4.81 17.67 6.70
C ASP A 88 3.87 16.51 6.31
N GLN A 89 2.69 16.85 5.78
CA GLN A 89 1.71 15.89 5.31
C GLN A 89 2.18 15.14 4.05
N SER A 90 2.78 15.86 3.10
CA SER A 90 3.38 15.26 1.91
C SER A 90 4.55 14.34 2.29
N ALA A 91 5.38 14.77 3.23
CA ALA A 91 6.48 13.97 3.76
C ALA A 91 5.99 12.69 4.45
N LEU A 92 4.86 12.73 5.17
CA LEU A 92 4.26 11.55 5.80
C LEU A 92 3.80 10.52 4.75
N ILE A 93 3.09 10.95 3.71
CA ILE A 93 2.64 10.07 2.62
C ILE A 93 3.84 9.49 1.87
N GLN A 94 4.83 10.31 1.53
CA GLN A 94 6.08 9.88 0.90
C GLN A 94 6.80 8.82 1.73
N LYS A 95 6.94 9.05 3.03
CA LYS A 95 7.52 8.07 3.96
C LYS A 95 6.73 6.77 3.99
N GLN A 96 5.41 6.82 3.96
CA GLN A 96 4.57 5.63 3.95
C GLN A 96 4.72 4.83 2.63
N ILE A 97 4.82 5.51 1.50
CA ILE A 97 5.14 4.89 0.19
C ILE A 97 6.49 4.16 0.25
N LEU A 98 7.52 4.81 0.80
CA LEU A 98 8.85 4.20 0.94
C LEU A 98 8.84 2.97 1.84
N LYS A 99 8.05 2.96 2.92
CA LYS A 99 7.88 1.79 3.78
C LYS A 99 7.26 0.61 3.04
N ILE A 100 6.25 0.85 2.21
CA ILE A 100 5.62 -0.18 1.37
C ILE A 100 6.64 -0.77 0.41
N PHE A 101 7.37 0.09 -0.30
CA PHE A 101 8.43 -0.34 -1.22
C PHE A 101 9.49 -1.18 -0.50
N HIS A 102 10.01 -0.68 0.62
CA HIS A 102 10.98 -1.40 1.42
C HIS A 102 10.46 -2.76 1.88
N ALA A 103 9.26 -2.83 2.47
CA ALA A 103 8.67 -4.10 2.91
C ALA A 103 8.55 -5.09 1.75
N TYR A 104 8.12 -4.64 0.57
CA TYR A 104 8.03 -5.52 -0.59
C TYR A 104 9.41 -6.02 -1.05
N THR A 105 10.44 -5.17 -1.07
CA THR A 105 11.79 -5.64 -1.40
C THR A 105 12.29 -6.70 -0.43
N GLN A 106 11.99 -6.57 0.88
CA GLN A 106 12.30 -7.62 1.85
C GLN A 106 11.56 -8.90 1.52
N VAL A 107 10.27 -8.84 1.16
CA VAL A 107 9.47 -9.98 0.72
C VAL A 107 10.02 -10.63 -0.57
N CYS A 108 10.57 -9.86 -1.51
CA CYS A 108 11.13 -10.43 -2.74
C CYS A 108 12.47 -11.14 -2.54
N PHE A 109 13.31 -10.63 -1.64
CA PHE A 109 14.69 -11.09 -1.48
C PHE A 109 14.93 -11.99 -0.25
N SER A 110 13.90 -12.29 0.54
CA SER A 110 13.96 -13.24 1.67
C SER A 110 13.57 -14.65 1.24
#